data_AF-A0A151RK04-F1
#
_entry.id   AF-A0A151RK04-F1
#
_cell.length_a   1.000
_cell.length_b   1.000
_cell.length_c   1.000
_cell.angle_alpha   90.00
_cell.angle_beta   90.00
_cell.angle_gamma   90.00
#
_symmetry.space_group_name_H-M   'P 1'
#
loop_
_entity.id
_entity.type
_entity.pdbx_description
1 polymer ?
#
loop_
_entity_poly.entity_id
_entity_poly.type
_entity_poly.pdbx_seq_one_letter_code
_entity_poly.pdbx_strand_id
1 'polypeptide(L)'
;MIRLEPCQADEGVYMGGSTDPPHFYVYQCFFRDLGIRLPFTQFECDFLNFINSAPCQLHPNSWGFLRAFQVLCTVLGMDVSLRVFLHFYQLKIGAPPYCILSLSESKAGGLFTPYSQSYKKFKQEFFRVALVGVNPLGDEVFYFGGLPKFPFYWCPKPSRFHGLGDLKVTASEAVTIKNLAALPRPLDCKLVLSLANSPYRERGLESEYFVLR
;
A
#
# COMPACT_ATOMS: atom_id res chain seq x y z
N MET A 1 6.85 -11.30 -18.12
CA MET A 1 5.48 -10.76 -18.33
C MET A 1 4.62 -11.02 -17.09
N ILE A 2 3.75 -10.09 -16.70
CA ILE A 2 2.80 -10.29 -15.59
C ILE A 2 1.50 -10.87 -16.15
N ARG A 3 0.98 -11.94 -15.55
CA ARG A 3 -0.34 -12.50 -15.87
C ARG A 3 -1.23 -12.49 -14.62
N LEU A 4 -2.43 -11.96 -14.75
CA LEU A 4 -3.45 -11.98 -13.70
C LEU A 4 -4.39 -13.19 -13.93
N GLU A 5 -4.54 -14.04 -12.93
CA GLU A 5 -5.29 -15.29 -13.03
C GLU A 5 -6.30 -15.39 -11.87
N PRO A 6 -7.50 -15.95 -12.10
CA PRO A 6 -8.44 -16.24 -11.02
C PRO A 6 -7.88 -17.34 -10.11
N CYS A 7 -8.11 -17.23 -8.80
CA CYS A 7 -7.72 -18.28 -7.86
C CYS A 7 -8.71 -19.46 -7.91
N GLN A 8 -8.20 -20.68 -7.71
CA GLN A 8 -9.06 -21.86 -7.58
C GLN A 8 -9.69 -21.93 -6.17
N ALA A 9 -10.82 -22.63 -6.05
CA ALA A 9 -11.62 -22.65 -4.81
C ALA A 9 -10.88 -23.28 -3.60
N ASP A 10 -9.87 -24.10 -3.85
CA ASP A 10 -9.06 -24.84 -2.87
C ASP A 10 -7.59 -24.34 -2.82
N GLU A 11 -7.27 -23.25 -3.50
CA GLU A 11 -5.91 -22.73 -3.57
C GLU A 11 -5.47 -22.12 -2.23
N GLY A 12 -4.33 -22.59 -1.71
CA GLY A 12 -3.76 -22.16 -0.44
C GLY A 12 -3.12 -20.77 -0.49
N VAL A 13 -3.94 -19.71 -0.59
CA VAL A 13 -3.50 -18.30 -0.71
C VAL A 13 -2.56 -17.85 0.42
N TYR A 14 -2.66 -18.49 1.59
CA TYR A 14 -1.92 -18.12 2.80
C TYR A 14 -0.70 -18.99 3.09
N MET A 15 -0.53 -20.11 2.36
CA MET A 15 0.54 -21.08 2.61
C MET A 15 1.62 -20.91 1.55
N GLY A 16 2.79 -20.43 1.96
CA GLY A 16 3.93 -20.25 1.05
C GLY A 16 4.46 -21.60 0.57
N GLY A 17 4.39 -21.83 -0.74
CA GLY A 17 5.09 -22.90 -1.43
C GLY A 17 5.99 -22.29 -2.51
N SER A 18 7.23 -22.79 -2.63
CA SER A 18 8.05 -22.48 -3.80
C SER A 18 7.37 -23.10 -5.01
N THR A 19 6.76 -22.26 -5.85
CA THR A 19 6.06 -22.68 -7.06
C THR A 19 6.73 -22.04 -8.26
N ASP A 20 6.74 -22.77 -9.37
CA ASP A 20 7.20 -22.32 -10.67
C ASP A 20 6.00 -22.27 -11.61
N PRO A 21 5.64 -21.10 -12.19
CA PRO A 21 6.30 -19.80 -12.04
C PRO A 21 6.04 -19.13 -10.67
N PRO A 22 6.93 -18.23 -10.23
CA PRO A 22 6.72 -17.43 -9.03
C PRO A 22 5.43 -16.62 -9.14
N HIS A 23 4.68 -16.53 -8.05
CA HIS A 23 3.46 -15.75 -7.99
C HIS A 23 3.21 -15.18 -6.60
N PHE A 24 2.34 -14.19 -6.52
CA PHE A 24 1.78 -13.69 -5.27
C PHE A 24 0.29 -13.44 -5.42
N TYR A 25 -0.41 -13.37 -4.30
CA TYR A 25 -1.85 -13.11 -4.29
C TYR A 25 -2.18 -11.68 -3.92
N VAL A 26 -3.21 -11.15 -4.56
CA VAL A 26 -3.78 -9.83 -4.32
C VAL A 26 -5.29 -9.95 -4.16
N TYR A 27 -5.91 -9.06 -3.39
CA TYR A 27 -7.37 -9.02 -3.30
C TYR A 27 -7.97 -8.38 -4.55
N GLN A 28 -9.11 -8.87 -5.03
CA GLN A 28 -9.82 -8.27 -6.16
C GLN A 28 -10.18 -6.79 -5.92
N CYS A 29 -10.48 -6.45 -4.67
CA CYS A 29 -10.81 -5.08 -4.26
C CYS A 29 -9.67 -4.08 -4.46
N PHE A 30 -8.41 -4.53 -4.61
CA PHE A 30 -7.29 -3.65 -4.94
C PHE A 30 -7.53 -2.91 -6.25
N PHE A 31 -8.01 -3.63 -7.26
CA PHE A 31 -8.28 -3.05 -8.57
C PHE A 31 -9.64 -2.36 -8.62
N ARG A 32 -10.68 -3.06 -8.14
CA ARG A 32 -12.08 -2.60 -8.23
C ARG A 32 -12.33 -1.32 -7.45
N ASP A 33 -11.82 -1.27 -6.21
CA ASP A 33 -12.24 -0.26 -5.24
C ASP A 33 -11.12 0.76 -4.97
N LEU A 34 -9.87 0.30 -4.91
CA LEU A 34 -8.74 1.13 -4.48
C LEU A 34 -7.96 1.74 -5.65
N GLY A 35 -8.18 1.30 -6.90
CA GLY A 35 -7.46 1.79 -8.07
C GLY A 35 -5.95 1.51 -8.03
N ILE A 36 -5.55 0.40 -7.40
CA ILE A 36 -4.17 -0.13 -7.44
C ILE A 36 -3.91 -0.69 -8.84
N ARG A 37 -2.69 -0.53 -9.33
CA ARG A 37 -2.27 -0.98 -10.66
C ARG A 37 -1.07 -1.91 -10.54
N LEU A 38 -0.96 -2.83 -11.49
CA LEU A 38 0.23 -3.65 -11.67
C LEU A 38 1.06 -3.11 -12.85
N PRO A 39 2.40 -3.20 -12.78
CA PRO A 39 3.16 -3.58 -11.59
C PRO A 39 3.02 -2.56 -10.45
N PHE A 40 3.25 -3.02 -9.22
CA PHE A 40 3.28 -2.13 -8.05
C PHE A 40 4.34 -1.06 -8.23
N THR A 41 4.08 0.12 -7.64
CA THR A 41 5.06 1.20 -7.65
C THR A 41 6.27 0.85 -6.77
N GLN A 42 7.39 1.56 -6.97
CA GLN A 42 8.56 1.37 -6.12
C GLN A 42 8.21 1.62 -4.64
N PHE A 43 7.41 2.64 -4.34
CA PHE A 43 6.93 2.91 -2.99
C PHE A 43 6.13 1.75 -2.38
N GLU A 44 5.24 1.13 -3.14
CA GLU A 44 4.47 -0.04 -2.68
C GLU A 44 5.37 -1.25 -2.42
N CYS A 45 6.35 -1.49 -3.30
CA CYS A 45 7.34 -2.55 -3.13
C CYS A 45 8.22 -2.30 -1.90
N ASP A 46 8.75 -1.08 -1.75
CA ASP A 46 9.59 -0.67 -0.62
C ASP A 46 8.82 -0.80 0.70
N PHE A 47 7.54 -0.43 0.73
CA PHE A 47 6.71 -0.58 1.91
C PHE A 47 6.54 -2.06 2.30
N LEU A 48 6.16 -2.92 1.35
CA LEU A 48 5.99 -4.36 1.60
C LEU A 48 7.30 -5.03 2.02
N ASN A 49 8.43 -4.63 1.42
CA ASN A 49 9.76 -5.04 1.82
C ASN A 49 10.06 -4.63 3.27
N PHE A 50 9.84 -3.36 3.59
CA PHE A 50 10.10 -2.77 4.91
C PHE A 50 9.34 -3.49 6.03
N ILE A 51 8.05 -3.80 5.80
CA ILE A 51 7.24 -4.54 6.79
C ILE A 51 7.39 -6.06 6.71
N ASN A 52 8.21 -6.57 5.80
CA ASN A 52 8.39 -8.00 5.52
C ASN A 52 7.04 -8.74 5.35
N SER A 53 6.28 -8.34 4.33
CA SER A 53 4.90 -8.84 4.13
C SER A 53 4.57 -9.07 2.65
N ALA A 54 3.73 -10.07 2.41
CA ALA A 54 3.06 -10.23 1.12
C ALA A 54 1.90 -9.24 0.93
N PRO A 55 1.50 -8.96 -0.32
CA PRO A 55 0.43 -8.01 -0.62
C PRO A 55 -0.91 -8.37 0.05
N CYS A 56 -1.34 -9.63 -0.04
CA CYS A 56 -2.59 -10.10 0.56
C CYS A 56 -2.53 -10.29 2.08
N GLN A 57 -1.36 -10.18 2.71
CA GLN A 57 -1.25 -10.19 4.17
C GLN A 57 -1.64 -8.83 4.77
N LEU A 58 -1.57 -7.76 3.97
CA LEU A 58 -1.97 -6.41 4.36
C LEU A 58 -3.47 -6.17 4.09
N HIS A 59 -4.17 -5.59 5.06
CA HIS A 59 -5.60 -5.32 4.99
C HIS A 59 -5.95 -4.29 3.89
N PRO A 60 -7.09 -4.44 3.17
CA PRO A 60 -7.48 -3.52 2.09
C PRO A 60 -7.51 -2.03 2.47
N ASN A 61 -8.00 -1.65 3.65
CA ASN A 61 -7.95 -0.23 4.07
C ASN A 61 -6.51 0.31 4.15
N SER A 62 -5.55 -0.53 4.51
CA SER A 62 -4.14 -0.12 4.61
C SER A 62 -3.52 0.07 3.22
N TRP A 63 -3.90 -0.78 2.27
CA TRP A 63 -3.64 -0.54 0.84
C TRP A 63 -4.30 0.75 0.33
N GLY A 64 -5.51 1.06 0.80
CA GLY A 64 -6.19 2.33 0.53
C GLY A 64 -5.35 3.52 0.99
N PHE A 65 -4.74 3.47 2.17
CA PHE A 65 -3.84 4.53 2.65
C PHE A 65 -2.59 4.69 1.79
N LEU A 66 -1.95 3.58 1.39
CA LEU A 66 -0.78 3.63 0.49
C LEU A 66 -1.14 4.30 -0.85
N ARG A 67 -2.29 3.94 -1.42
CA ARG A 67 -2.72 4.49 -2.70
C ARG A 67 -3.17 5.94 -2.59
N ALA A 68 -3.96 6.28 -1.56
CA ALA A 68 -4.38 7.66 -1.30
C ALA A 68 -3.19 8.59 -1.04
N PHE A 69 -2.15 8.11 -0.33
CA PHE A 69 -0.92 8.87 -0.13
C PHE A 69 -0.22 9.21 -1.46
N GLN A 70 -0.04 8.22 -2.34
CA GLN A 70 0.55 8.45 -3.66
C GLN A 70 -0.26 9.45 -4.51
N VAL A 71 -1.59 9.34 -4.46
CA VAL A 71 -2.47 10.29 -5.17
C VAL A 71 -2.35 11.68 -4.56
N LEU A 72 -2.42 11.83 -3.24
CA LEU A 72 -2.28 13.11 -2.55
C LEU A 72 -0.95 13.78 -2.88
N CYS A 73 0.18 13.06 -2.79
CA CYS A 73 1.49 13.58 -3.17
C CYS A 73 1.50 14.06 -4.62
N THR A 74 0.90 13.30 -5.54
CA THR A 74 0.79 13.69 -6.95
C THR A 74 -0.04 14.97 -7.12
N VAL A 75 -1.16 15.11 -6.41
CA VAL A 75 -2.02 16.30 -6.47
C VAL A 75 -1.29 17.53 -5.91
N LEU A 76 -0.48 17.35 -4.87
CA LEU A 76 0.26 18.44 -4.22
C LEU A 76 1.64 18.72 -4.86
N GLY A 77 2.00 18.02 -5.94
CA GLY A 77 3.31 18.16 -6.57
C GLY A 77 4.50 17.76 -5.68
N MET A 78 4.27 16.81 -4.76
CA MET A 78 5.27 16.33 -3.80
C MET A 78 5.81 14.95 -4.20
N ASP A 79 7.06 14.68 -3.85
CA ASP A 79 7.63 13.34 -3.98
C ASP A 79 7.00 12.35 -2.98
N VAL A 80 6.74 11.13 -3.45
CA VAL A 80 6.27 10.04 -2.60
C VAL A 80 7.47 9.48 -1.81
N SER A 81 7.45 9.62 -0.48
CA SER A 81 8.50 9.09 0.41
C SER A 81 7.94 8.08 1.40
N LEU A 82 8.61 6.92 1.50
CA LEU A 82 8.33 5.91 2.51
C LEU A 82 8.44 6.49 3.93
N ARG A 83 9.51 7.24 4.24
CA ARG A 83 9.71 7.81 5.58
C ARG A 83 8.60 8.80 5.94
N VAL A 84 8.19 9.65 4.99
CA VAL A 84 7.06 10.56 5.19
C VAL A 84 5.78 9.78 5.48
N PHE A 85 5.50 8.71 4.74
CA PHE A 85 4.34 7.87 5.00
C PHE A 85 4.40 7.21 6.39
N LEU A 86 5.54 6.61 6.74
CA LEU A 86 5.75 5.96 8.04
C LEU A 86 5.53 6.94 9.21
N HIS A 87 5.85 8.23 9.06
CA HIS A 87 5.60 9.24 10.09
C HIS A 87 4.14 9.26 10.58
N PHE A 88 3.17 9.14 9.68
CA PHE A 88 1.73 9.27 10.00
C PHE A 88 1.06 7.95 10.39
N TYR A 89 1.74 6.81 10.23
CA TYR A 89 1.15 5.49 10.44
C TYR A 89 1.99 4.61 11.37
N GLN A 90 1.38 3.51 11.80
CA GLN A 90 2.05 2.41 12.49
C GLN A 90 1.41 1.09 12.08
N LEU A 91 2.18 0.01 12.18
CA LEU A 91 1.71 -1.33 11.86
C LEU A 91 1.11 -2.01 13.09
N LYS A 92 -0.12 -2.48 12.96
CA LYS A 92 -0.78 -3.42 13.89
C LYS A 92 -0.73 -4.81 13.28
N ILE A 93 -0.33 -5.78 14.11
CA ILE A 93 -0.33 -7.20 13.75
C ILE A 93 -1.56 -7.84 14.40
N GLY A 94 -2.43 -8.43 13.58
CA GLY A 94 -3.60 -9.17 14.05
C GLY A 94 -3.23 -10.38 14.91
N ALA A 95 -4.21 -10.91 15.64
CA ALA A 95 -4.02 -12.08 16.48
C ALA A 95 -3.73 -13.36 15.65
N PRO A 96 -2.95 -14.31 16.19
CA PRO A 96 -2.77 -15.64 15.59
C PRO A 96 -4.11 -16.38 15.39
N PRO A 97 -4.21 -17.36 14.46
CA PRO A 97 -3.13 -17.92 13.64
C PRO A 97 -2.90 -17.19 12.30
N TYR A 98 -3.78 -16.25 11.93
CA TYR A 98 -3.70 -15.51 10.67
C TYR A 98 -3.43 -14.03 10.93
N CYS A 99 -2.13 -13.69 11.01
CA CYS A 99 -1.62 -12.36 11.34
C CYS A 99 -1.83 -11.35 10.19
N ILE A 100 -3.09 -11.03 9.87
CA ILE A 100 -3.42 -9.91 8.97
C ILE A 100 -2.80 -8.64 9.53
N LEU A 101 -2.12 -7.91 8.67
CA LEU A 101 -1.49 -6.65 8.99
C LEU A 101 -2.43 -5.51 8.67
N SER A 102 -2.50 -4.53 9.58
CA SER A 102 -3.26 -3.32 9.34
C SER A 102 -2.48 -2.10 9.79
N LEU A 103 -2.58 -1.03 9.01
CA LEU A 103 -2.12 0.29 9.38
C LEU A 103 -3.16 0.98 10.26
N SER A 104 -2.67 1.67 11.27
CA SER A 104 -3.43 2.64 12.06
C SER A 104 -2.64 3.94 12.17
N GLU A 105 -3.31 5.01 12.57
CA GLU A 105 -2.64 6.27 12.87
C GLU A 105 -1.49 6.11 13.87
N SER A 106 -0.42 6.87 13.63
CA SER A 106 0.68 7.05 14.59
C SER A 106 0.31 8.12 15.61
N LYS A 107 1.25 8.43 16.52
CA LYS A 107 1.13 9.55 17.46
C LYS A 107 1.03 10.93 16.76
N ALA A 108 1.45 11.03 15.49
CA ALA A 108 1.33 12.26 14.69
C ALA A 108 -0.06 12.43 14.05
N GLY A 109 -0.96 11.46 14.26
CA GLY A 109 -2.27 11.38 13.62
C GLY A 109 -2.17 10.85 12.18
N GLY A 110 -3.20 10.11 11.74
CA GLY A 110 -3.28 9.61 10.37
C GLY A 110 -3.54 10.72 9.35
N LEU A 111 -3.40 10.40 8.07
CA LEU A 111 -3.75 11.31 6.97
C LEU A 111 -5.19 11.11 6.48
N PHE A 112 -5.69 9.87 6.49
CA PHE A 112 -6.91 9.51 5.78
C PHE A 112 -7.92 8.75 6.66
N THR A 113 -9.22 8.92 6.36
CA THR A 113 -10.28 8.01 6.83
C THR A 113 -10.10 6.63 6.18
N PRO A 114 -10.52 5.52 6.81
CA PRO A 114 -10.51 4.22 6.13
C PRO A 114 -11.45 4.23 4.92
N TYR A 115 -11.07 3.58 3.82
CA TYR A 115 -11.91 3.46 2.62
C TYR A 115 -13.30 2.88 2.95
N SER A 116 -13.34 1.86 3.81
CA SER A 116 -14.59 1.33 4.35
C SER A 116 -14.45 1.10 5.85
N GLN A 117 -15.48 1.45 6.62
CA GLN A 117 -15.56 1.14 8.06
C GLN A 117 -15.52 -0.37 8.31
N SER A 118 -16.05 -1.16 7.38
CA SER A 118 -16.01 -2.62 7.42
C SER A 118 -15.82 -3.17 6.01
N TYR A 119 -14.58 -3.57 5.70
CA TYR A 119 -14.29 -4.30 4.48
C TYR A 119 -14.70 -5.76 4.70
N LYS A 120 -15.92 -6.11 4.28
CA LYS A 120 -16.44 -7.48 4.39
C LYS A 120 -16.05 -8.29 3.16
N LYS A 121 -15.95 -9.61 3.30
CA LYS A 121 -15.75 -10.59 2.21
C LYS A 121 -14.48 -10.45 1.36
N PHE A 122 -13.58 -9.49 1.62
CA PHE A 122 -12.34 -9.35 0.85
C PHE A 122 -11.49 -10.63 0.85
N LYS A 123 -11.52 -11.43 1.91
CA LYS A 123 -10.86 -12.74 2.03
C LYS A 123 -11.49 -13.86 1.20
N GLN A 124 -12.47 -13.56 0.34
CA GLN A 124 -13.12 -14.53 -0.55
C GLN A 124 -12.77 -14.25 -2.02
N GLU A 125 -12.15 -13.10 -2.33
CA GLU A 125 -11.94 -12.62 -3.69
C GLU A 125 -10.46 -12.32 -3.92
N PHE A 126 -9.76 -13.24 -4.56
CA PHE A 126 -8.33 -13.13 -4.85
C PHE A 126 -8.04 -13.28 -6.33
N PHE A 127 -6.97 -12.61 -6.75
CA PHE A 127 -6.27 -12.94 -7.98
C PHE A 127 -4.86 -13.42 -7.67
N ARG A 128 -4.39 -14.35 -8.49
CA ARG A 128 -3.00 -14.76 -8.57
C ARG A 128 -2.29 -13.90 -9.60
N VAL A 129 -1.15 -13.33 -9.20
CA VAL A 129 -0.26 -12.57 -10.09
C VAL A 129 0.92 -13.47 -10.42
N ALA A 130 0.87 -14.12 -11.58
CA ALA A 130 1.91 -15.04 -12.05
C ALA A 130 2.98 -14.30 -12.86
N LEU A 131 4.24 -14.63 -12.60
CA LEU A 131 5.41 -14.05 -13.26
C LEU A 131 5.90 -14.99 -14.38
N VAL A 132 5.43 -14.76 -15.60
CA VAL A 132 5.68 -15.66 -16.73
C VAL A 132 6.92 -15.20 -17.50
N GLY A 133 7.88 -16.11 -17.70
CA GLY A 133 9.10 -15.85 -18.46
C GLY A 133 9.98 -14.76 -17.83
N VAL A 134 9.94 -14.64 -16.50
CA VAL A 134 10.76 -13.71 -15.72
C VAL A 134 12.06 -14.41 -15.37
N ASN A 135 13.20 -13.80 -15.69
CA ASN A 135 14.50 -14.23 -15.21
C ASN A 135 14.77 -13.56 -13.84
N PRO A 136 14.78 -14.30 -12.72
CA PRO A 136 15.04 -13.73 -11.40
C PRO A 136 16.40 -13.01 -11.31
N LEU A 137 17.37 -13.40 -12.15
CA LEU A 137 18.72 -12.84 -12.17
C LEU A 137 18.81 -11.50 -12.92
N GLY A 138 17.74 -11.09 -13.62
CA GLY A 138 17.63 -9.75 -14.19
C GLY A 138 16.96 -8.79 -13.20
N ASP A 139 17.31 -7.50 -13.28
CA ASP A 139 16.53 -6.43 -12.65
C ASP A 139 15.19 -6.29 -13.39
N GLU A 140 14.27 -7.19 -13.06
CA GLU A 140 12.95 -7.28 -13.65
C GLU A 140 11.88 -6.62 -12.76
N VAL A 141 10.63 -6.73 -13.18
CA VAL A 141 9.50 -5.97 -12.63
C VAL A 141 9.35 -6.13 -11.10
N PHE A 142 9.53 -7.36 -10.59
CA PHE A 142 9.45 -7.70 -9.15
C PHE A 142 10.73 -8.27 -8.55
N TYR A 143 11.87 -8.16 -9.27
CA TYR A 143 13.18 -8.61 -8.79
C TYR A 143 14.18 -7.45 -8.80
N PHE A 144 15.15 -7.48 -7.88
CA PHE A 144 16.30 -6.60 -7.86
C PHE A 144 17.52 -7.41 -7.40
N GLY A 145 18.56 -7.47 -8.23
CA GLY A 145 19.78 -8.21 -7.92
C GLY A 145 19.57 -9.68 -7.56
N GLY A 146 18.65 -10.38 -8.23
CA GLY A 146 18.36 -11.79 -7.92
C GLY A 146 17.31 -12.02 -6.85
N LEU A 147 16.90 -10.98 -6.11
CA LEU A 147 16.01 -11.09 -4.97
C LEU A 147 14.62 -10.49 -5.26
N PRO A 148 13.54 -11.08 -4.75
CA PRO A 148 12.22 -10.49 -4.90
C PRO A 148 12.16 -9.16 -4.14
N LYS A 149 11.55 -8.14 -4.76
CA LYS A 149 11.44 -6.79 -4.18
C LYS A 149 10.65 -6.80 -2.86
N PHE A 150 9.78 -7.77 -2.65
CA PHE A 150 9.04 -7.99 -1.40
C PHE A 150 8.67 -9.48 -1.29
N PRO A 151 8.30 -9.99 -0.10
CA PRO A 151 7.86 -11.37 0.05
C PRO A 151 6.61 -11.68 -0.79
N PHE A 152 6.65 -12.71 -1.62
CA PHE A 152 5.49 -13.11 -2.43
C PHE A 152 4.40 -13.84 -1.64
N TYR A 153 4.78 -14.47 -0.52
CA TYR A 153 3.90 -15.24 0.34
C TYR A 153 3.91 -14.71 1.77
N TRP A 154 2.89 -15.09 2.54
CA TRP A 154 2.71 -14.59 3.91
C TRP A 154 3.92 -14.90 4.79
N CYS A 155 4.41 -13.88 5.48
CA CYS A 155 5.55 -14.00 6.37
C CYS A 155 5.06 -14.21 7.81
N PRO A 156 5.64 -15.18 8.55
CA PRO A 156 5.25 -15.43 9.95
C PRO A 156 5.79 -14.36 10.91
N LYS A 157 6.80 -13.59 10.50
CA LYS A 157 7.43 -12.53 11.30
C LYS A 157 7.48 -11.19 10.54
N PRO A 158 6.34 -10.48 10.43
CA PRO A 158 6.32 -9.12 9.88
C PRO A 158 7.09 -8.13 10.78
N SER A 159 7.69 -7.12 10.17
CA SER A 159 8.45 -6.08 10.86
C SER A 159 7.49 -4.98 11.36
N ARG A 160 7.33 -4.88 12.68
CA ARG A 160 6.52 -3.81 13.29
C ARG A 160 7.23 -2.46 13.18
N PHE A 161 6.45 -1.39 13.04
CA PHE A 161 6.94 -0.02 13.15
C PHE A 161 5.91 0.88 13.84
N HIS A 162 6.39 1.94 14.48
CA HIS A 162 5.59 2.95 15.17
C HIS A 162 6.07 4.34 14.78
N GLY A 163 5.44 4.95 13.76
CA GLY A 163 5.96 6.20 13.21
C GLY A 163 7.32 6.01 12.53
N LEU A 164 8.16 7.05 12.58
CA LEU A 164 9.53 7.03 12.06
C LEU A 164 10.50 6.18 12.89
N GLY A 165 10.24 5.94 14.18
CA GLY A 165 11.24 5.36 15.09
C GLY A 165 12.56 6.13 15.03
N ASP A 166 13.67 5.43 14.79
CA ASP A 166 15.02 5.99 14.67
C ASP A 166 15.41 6.40 13.23
N LEU A 167 14.48 6.31 12.27
CA LEU A 167 14.76 6.66 10.88
C LEU A 167 15.02 8.15 10.74
N LYS A 168 16.20 8.50 10.20
CA LYS A 168 16.56 9.88 9.89
C LYS A 168 15.76 10.36 8.67
N VAL A 169 15.12 11.51 8.82
CA VAL A 169 14.45 12.24 7.73
C VAL A 169 15.37 13.30 7.15
N THR A 170 15.31 13.48 5.84
CA THR A 170 15.98 14.57 5.13
C THR A 170 15.27 15.89 5.38
N ALA A 171 15.93 17.02 5.09
CA ALA A 171 15.31 18.34 5.21
C ALA A 171 14.05 18.49 4.32
N SER A 172 14.10 17.95 3.10
CA SER A 172 12.95 17.92 2.18
C SER A 172 11.78 17.12 2.77
N GLU A 173 12.04 15.92 3.30
CA GLU A 173 11.00 15.11 3.94
C GLU A 173 10.40 15.78 5.18
N ALA A 174 11.20 16.50 5.96
CA ALA A 174 10.71 17.27 7.11
C ALA A 174 9.75 18.40 6.69
N VAL A 175 10.05 19.10 5.59
CA VAL A 175 9.15 20.10 5.00
C VAL A 175 7.85 19.44 4.53
N THR A 176 7.96 18.30 3.82
CA THR A 176 6.80 17.52 3.37
C THR A 176 5.91 17.08 4.53
N ILE A 177 6.50 16.56 5.61
CA ILE A 177 5.77 16.19 6.83
C ILE A 177 5.04 17.39 7.40
N LYS A 178 5.70 18.55 7.52
CA LYS A 178 5.07 19.77 8.05
C LYS A 178 3.89 20.22 7.19
N ASN A 179 4.03 20.20 5.86
CA ASN A 179 2.97 20.58 4.94
C ASN A 179 1.76 19.65 5.04
N LEU A 180 1.99 18.32 5.04
CA LEU A 180 0.93 17.33 5.19
C LEU A 180 0.25 17.40 6.56
N ALA A 181 1.02 17.67 7.62
CA ALA A 181 0.48 17.79 8.98
C ALA A 181 -0.46 19.01 9.14
N ALA A 182 -0.27 20.05 8.32
CA ALA A 182 -1.07 21.27 8.32
C ALA A 182 -2.39 21.17 7.54
N LEU A 183 -2.60 20.09 6.77
CA LEU A 183 -3.87 19.83 6.08
C LEU A 183 -5.00 19.57 7.09
N PRO A 184 -6.28 19.82 6.71
CA PRO A 184 -7.41 19.35 7.50
C PRO A 184 -7.44 17.82 7.49
N ARG A 185 -7.19 17.20 8.64
CA ARG A 185 -7.08 15.74 8.79
C ARG A 185 -8.13 15.18 9.74
N PRO A 186 -8.65 13.96 9.49
CA PRO A 186 -8.32 13.09 8.35
C PRO A 186 -9.02 13.52 7.05
N LEU A 187 -8.35 13.34 5.91
CA LEU A 187 -8.94 13.52 4.57
C LEU A 187 -9.76 12.28 4.19
N ASP A 188 -10.83 12.46 3.42
CA ASP A 188 -11.63 11.32 2.97
C ASP A 188 -10.87 10.48 1.93
N CYS A 189 -10.63 9.19 2.24
CA CYS A 189 -9.85 8.32 1.36
C CYS A 189 -10.51 8.11 -0.02
N LYS A 190 -11.85 8.01 -0.09
CA LYS A 190 -12.53 7.81 -1.38
C LYS A 190 -12.41 9.06 -2.24
N LEU A 191 -12.59 10.23 -1.64
CA LEU A 191 -12.42 11.51 -2.31
C LEU A 191 -11.00 11.64 -2.87
N VAL A 192 -9.98 11.39 -2.05
CA VAL A 192 -8.58 11.46 -2.50
C VAL A 192 -8.31 10.47 -3.64
N LEU A 193 -8.78 9.22 -3.53
CA LEU A 193 -8.61 8.23 -4.60
C LEU A 193 -9.31 8.65 -5.91
N SER A 194 -10.47 9.31 -5.84
CA SER A 194 -11.19 9.79 -7.04
C SER A 194 -10.39 10.80 -7.86
N LEU A 195 -9.46 11.53 -7.23
CA LEU A 195 -8.63 12.53 -7.90
C LEU A 195 -7.57 11.92 -8.82
N ALA A 196 -7.26 10.62 -8.69
CA ALA A 196 -6.26 9.94 -9.51
C ALA A 196 -6.52 10.09 -11.02
N ASN A 197 -7.79 10.17 -11.42
CA ASN A 197 -8.22 10.26 -12.83
C ASN A 197 -8.86 11.62 -13.16
N SER A 198 -8.90 12.57 -12.22
CA SER A 198 -9.50 13.88 -12.47
C SER A 198 -8.61 14.73 -13.36
N PRO A 199 -9.16 15.44 -14.38
CA PRO A 199 -8.42 16.44 -15.15
C PRO A 199 -8.17 17.74 -14.35
N TYR A 200 -8.81 17.91 -13.18
CA TYR A 200 -8.73 19.09 -12.34
C TYR A 200 -8.39 18.74 -10.88
N ARG A 201 -7.24 18.08 -10.70
CA ARG A 201 -6.86 17.43 -9.43
C ARG A 201 -6.72 18.39 -8.25
N GLU A 202 -6.11 19.55 -8.47
CA GLU A 202 -5.86 20.57 -7.45
C GLU A 202 -7.17 21.24 -7.02
N ARG A 203 -8.00 21.66 -7.98
CA ARG A 203 -9.28 22.33 -7.73
C ARG A 203 -10.27 21.49 -6.91
N GLY A 204 -10.25 20.17 -7.06
CA GLY A 204 -11.14 19.28 -6.30
C GLY A 204 -10.78 19.16 -4.82
N LEU A 205 -9.48 19.22 -4.49
CA LEU A 205 -9.04 19.24 -3.10
C LEU A 205 -9.28 20.64 -2.50
N GLU A 206 -9.01 21.69 -3.27
CA GLU A 206 -9.28 23.08 -2.90
C GLU A 206 -10.76 23.34 -2.61
N SER A 207 -11.67 22.90 -3.49
CA SER A 207 -13.11 23.13 -3.34
C SER A 207 -13.71 22.50 -2.09
N GLU A 208 -13.22 21.32 -1.69
CA GLU A 208 -13.75 20.56 -0.56
C GLU A 208 -13.11 20.96 0.77
N TYR A 209 -11.81 21.31 0.76
CA TYR A 209 -11.04 21.48 2.00
C TYR A 209 -10.44 22.86 2.22
N PHE A 210 -10.35 23.70 1.19
CA PHE A 210 -9.65 25.00 1.28
C PHE A 210 -10.55 26.22 1.00
N VAL A 211 -11.81 26.06 0.56
CA VAL A 211 -12.74 27.17 0.26
C VAL A 211 -13.35 27.86 1.51
N LEU A 212 -13.01 27.44 2.73
CA LEU A 212 -13.51 28.08 3.98
C LEU A 212 -12.39 28.67 4.86
N ARG A 213 -11.41 29.35 4.26
CA ARG A 213 -10.48 30.23 5.00
C ARG A 213 -10.35 31.60 4.35
#